data_AF-A0A523HJD0-F1
#
_entry.id   AF-A0A523HJD0-F1
#
_cell.length_a   1.000
_cell.length_b   1.000
_cell.length_c   1.000
_cell.angle_alpha   90.00
_cell.angle_beta   90.00
_cell.angle_gamma   90.00
#
_symmetry.space_group_name_H-M   'P 1'
#
loop_
_entity.id
_entity.type
_entity.pdbx_description
1 polymer ?
#
loop_
_entity_poly.entity_id
_entity_poly.type
_entity_poly.pdbx_seq_one_letter_code
_entity_poly.pdbx_strand_id
1 'polypeptide(L)'
;MTSSNLIRWAGLSAVVGGILFAVGIIIRPADGPESIATNLWVVTQYLFLGSLIFGVFGTFGLYARQVKEAGLLGLVGFLMLIVARLLFTGLTFFETFFIPVLATEAPQFIGGLFAGEYEFPVVGVAGLAEIIGGLLFGIAIIRAGILPRWAAILFIIGIVPGR
;
A
#
# COMPACT_ATOMS: atom_id res chain seq x y z
N MET A 1 25.40 -6.64 -10.81
CA MET A 1 24.76 -6.47 -9.49
C MET A 1 24.55 -7.85 -8.88
N THR A 2 24.91 -8.08 -7.61
CA THR A 2 24.73 -9.39 -6.97
C THR A 2 23.32 -9.52 -6.37
N SER A 3 22.79 -10.73 -6.25
CA SER A 3 21.47 -10.99 -5.65
C SER A 3 21.36 -10.47 -4.21
N SER A 4 22.48 -10.48 -3.47
CA SER A 4 22.55 -9.94 -2.10
C SER A 4 22.32 -8.42 -2.04
N ASN A 5 22.88 -7.67 -3.00
CA ASN A 5 22.66 -6.22 -3.07
C ASN A 5 21.20 -5.90 -3.40
N LEU A 6 20.58 -6.64 -4.33
CA LEU A 6 19.17 -6.45 -4.69
C LEU A 6 18.24 -6.67 -3.49
N ILE A 7 18.47 -7.72 -2.71
CA ILE A 7 17.68 -8.01 -1.51
C ILE A 7 17.84 -6.92 -0.44
N ARG A 8 19.06 -6.39 -0.24
CA ARG A 8 19.29 -5.28 0.71
C ARG A 8 18.54 -4.02 0.29
N TRP A 9 18.59 -3.65 -0.99
CA TRP A 9 17.88 -2.48 -1.50
C TRP A 9 16.37 -2.63 -1.42
N ALA A 10 15.85 -3.83 -1.69
CA ALA A 10 14.43 -4.08 -1.54
C ALA A 10 13.99 -4.09 -0.06
N GLY A 11 14.82 -4.59 0.85
CA GLY A 11 14.60 -4.44 2.30
C GLY A 11 14.54 -2.97 2.72
N LEU A 12 15.47 -2.14 2.23
CA LEU A 12 15.45 -0.69 2.48
C LEU A 12 14.19 -0.04 1.88
N SER A 13 13.77 -0.47 0.69
CA SER A 13 12.51 -0.03 0.07
C SER A 13 11.32 -0.31 0.98
N ALA A 14 11.22 -1.50 1.57
CA ALA A 14 10.14 -1.82 2.51
C ALA A 14 10.14 -0.89 3.73
N VAL A 15 11.31 -0.56 4.28
CA VAL A 15 11.46 0.36 5.42
C VAL A 15 11.00 1.78 5.04
N VAL A 16 11.47 2.30 3.90
CA VAL A 16 11.07 3.62 3.40
C VAL A 16 9.56 3.66 3.16
N GLY A 17 8.99 2.63 2.54
CA GLY A 17 7.56 2.54 2.30
C GLY A 17 6.73 2.58 3.59
N GLY A 18 7.17 1.85 4.63
CA GLY A 18 6.52 1.86 5.94
C GLY A 18 6.62 3.21 6.66
N ILE A 19 7.77 3.89 6.58
CA ILE A 19 7.95 5.23 7.17
C ILE A 19 7.04 6.25 6.48
N LEU A 20 7.01 6.26 5.14
CA LEU A 20 6.15 7.16 4.38
C LEU A 20 4.67 6.95 4.74
N PHE A 21 4.24 5.69 4.88
CA PHE A 21 2.88 5.37 5.33
C PHE A 21 2.58 5.93 6.72
N ALA A 22 3.46 5.63 7.69
CA ALA A 22 3.28 6.05 9.07
C ALA A 22 3.21 7.57 9.20
N VAL A 23 4.10 8.30 8.53
CA VAL A 23 4.07 9.77 8.49
C VAL A 23 2.77 10.24 7.83
N GLY A 24 2.39 9.66 6.69
CA GLY A 24 1.17 9.99 5.97
C GLY A 24 -0.09 9.87 6.84
N ILE A 25 -0.21 8.78 7.61
CA ILE A 25 -1.33 8.58 8.55
C ILE A 25 -1.33 9.64 9.66
N ILE A 26 -0.16 9.97 10.23
CA ILE A 26 -0.05 10.93 11.33
C ILE A 26 -0.47 12.34 10.91
N ILE A 27 -0.08 12.77 9.70
CA ILE A 27 -0.33 14.13 9.21
C ILE A 27 -1.61 14.27 8.38
N ARG A 28 -2.33 13.16 8.11
CA ARG A 28 -3.52 13.15 7.27
C ARG A 28 -4.59 14.11 7.84
N PRO A 29 -5.11 15.06 7.05
CA PRO A 29 -6.21 15.92 7.49
C PRO A 29 -7.50 15.11 7.62
N ALA A 30 -8.50 15.66 8.32
CA ALA A 30 -9.82 15.04 8.38
C ALA A 30 -10.43 14.90 6.98
N ASP A 31 -11.10 13.78 6.71
CA ASP A 31 -11.71 13.53 5.41
C ASP A 31 -12.90 14.49 5.19
N GLY A 32 -12.93 15.16 4.04
CA GLY A 32 -14.01 16.05 3.65
C GLY A 32 -13.65 16.98 2.48
N PRO A 33 -14.66 17.57 1.81
CA PRO A 33 -14.44 18.43 0.64
C PRO A 33 -13.52 19.62 0.92
N GLU A 34 -13.63 20.19 2.11
CA GLU A 34 -12.82 21.31 2.62
C GLU A 34 -11.31 21.00 2.64
N SER A 35 -10.95 19.73 2.86
CA SER A 35 -9.56 19.29 3.05
C SER A 35 -8.82 19.05 1.74
N ILE A 36 -9.54 18.71 0.66
CA ILE A 36 -8.97 18.24 -0.62
C ILE A 36 -8.07 19.28 -1.29
N ALA A 37 -8.43 20.55 -1.16
CA ALA A 37 -7.68 21.65 -1.75
C ALA A 37 -6.51 22.13 -0.87
N THR A 38 -6.29 21.52 0.29
CA THR A 38 -5.23 21.93 1.20
C THR A 38 -3.88 21.34 0.78
N ASN A 39 -2.81 22.13 0.96
CA ASN A 39 -1.44 21.65 0.78
C ASN A 39 -1.14 20.40 1.63
N LEU A 40 -1.75 20.30 2.81
CA LEU A 40 -1.57 19.16 3.70
C LEU A 40 -2.14 17.86 3.11
N TRP A 41 -3.35 17.92 2.54
CA TRP A 41 -3.94 16.76 1.86
C TRP A 41 -3.08 16.28 0.70
N VAL A 42 -2.60 17.21 -0.13
CA VAL A 42 -1.72 16.90 -1.27
C VAL A 42 -0.42 16.23 -0.81
N VAL A 43 0.23 16.76 0.24
CA VAL A 43 1.44 16.16 0.82
C VAL A 43 1.16 14.75 1.34
N THR A 44 0.05 14.54 2.04
CA THR A 44 -0.36 13.21 2.52
C THR A 44 -0.55 12.22 1.37
N GLN A 45 -1.16 12.64 0.25
CA GLN A 45 -1.36 11.78 -0.92
C GLN A 45 -0.03 11.39 -1.58
N TYR A 46 0.93 12.32 -1.69
CA TYR A 46 2.28 11.98 -2.16
C TYR A 46 3.00 10.98 -1.25
N LEU A 47 2.84 11.10 0.07
CA LEU A 47 3.41 10.13 1.02
C LEU A 47 2.80 8.74 0.84
N PHE A 48 1.48 8.64 0.69
CA PHE A 48 0.82 7.36 0.44
C PHE A 48 1.20 6.76 -0.92
N LEU A 49 1.27 7.57 -1.98
CA LEU A 49 1.70 7.11 -3.29
C LEU A 49 3.13 6.57 -3.24
N GLY A 50 4.05 7.32 -2.61
CA GLY A 50 5.42 6.87 -2.39
C GLY A 50 5.46 5.57 -1.58
N SER A 51 4.70 5.50 -0.49
CA SER A 51 4.60 4.30 0.34
C SER A 51 4.21 3.05 -0.46
N LEU A 52 3.18 3.14 -1.31
CA LEU A 52 2.71 2.04 -2.13
C LEU A 52 3.78 1.59 -3.13
N ILE A 53 4.45 2.53 -3.81
CA ILE A 53 5.54 2.24 -4.76
C ILE A 53 6.70 1.52 -4.06
N PHE A 54 7.21 2.09 -2.96
CA PHE A 54 8.29 1.47 -2.18
C PHE A 54 7.85 0.14 -1.54
N GLY A 55 6.58 0.03 -1.17
CA GLY A 55 5.97 -1.19 -0.64
C GLY A 55 5.89 -2.32 -1.67
N VAL A 56 5.61 -2.02 -2.93
CA VAL A 56 5.64 -2.99 -4.04
C VAL A 56 7.06 -3.57 -4.16
N PHE A 57 8.08 -2.72 -4.34
CA PHE A 57 9.47 -3.17 -4.44
C PHE A 57 9.94 -3.92 -3.19
N GLY A 58 9.53 -3.46 -2.00
CA GLY A 58 9.82 -4.12 -0.73
C GLY A 58 9.28 -5.54 -0.67
N THR A 59 8.02 -5.74 -1.08
CA THR A 59 7.38 -7.06 -1.11
C THR A 59 8.05 -8.00 -2.10
N PHE A 60 8.46 -7.52 -3.28
CA PHE A 60 9.26 -8.33 -4.22
C PHE A 60 10.58 -8.81 -3.59
N GLY A 61 11.28 -7.93 -2.87
CA GLY A 61 12.52 -8.30 -2.17
C GLY A 61 12.32 -9.33 -1.07
N LEU A 62 11.28 -9.14 -0.26
CA LEU A 62 10.93 -10.06 0.82
C LEU A 62 10.62 -11.45 0.25
N TYR A 63 9.81 -11.53 -0.81
CA TYR A 63 9.48 -12.80 -1.46
C TYR A 63 10.71 -13.44 -2.11
N ALA A 64 11.51 -12.67 -2.85
CA ALA A 64 12.72 -13.18 -3.52
C ALA A 64 13.72 -13.82 -2.54
N ARG A 65 13.85 -13.26 -1.33
CA ARG A 65 14.75 -13.80 -0.29
C ARG A 65 14.34 -15.17 0.23
N GLN A 66 13.05 -15.50 0.19
CA GLN A 66 12.51 -16.73 0.77
C GLN A 66 11.75 -17.59 -0.25
N VAL A 67 11.88 -17.32 -1.56
CA VAL A 67 11.08 -17.93 -2.62
C VAL A 67 11.08 -19.46 -2.59
N LYS A 68 12.22 -20.06 -2.21
CA LYS A 68 12.38 -21.52 -2.10
C LYS A 68 11.60 -22.12 -0.91
N GLU A 69 11.49 -21.38 0.19
CA GLU A 69 10.89 -21.83 1.44
C GLU A 69 9.45 -21.33 1.64
N ALA A 70 9.03 -20.34 0.85
CA ALA A 70 7.72 -19.70 0.95
C ALA A 70 6.56 -20.65 0.60
N GLY A 71 6.82 -21.62 -0.28
CA GLY A 71 5.83 -22.54 -0.82
C GLY A 71 4.65 -21.85 -1.50
N LEU A 72 3.57 -22.62 -1.72
CA LEU A 72 2.36 -22.12 -2.38
C LEU A 72 1.67 -21.02 -1.55
N LEU A 73 1.66 -21.16 -0.22
CA LEU A 73 1.05 -20.17 0.69
C LEU A 73 1.69 -18.79 0.51
N GLY A 74 3.03 -18.74 0.50
CA GLY A 74 3.75 -17.49 0.31
C GLY A 74 3.60 -16.93 -1.08
N LEU A 75 3.52 -17.77 -2.13
CA LEU A 75 3.24 -17.32 -3.49
C LEU A 75 1.85 -16.67 -3.62
N VAL A 76 0.80 -17.33 -3.13
CA VAL A 76 -0.58 -16.81 -3.20
C VAL A 76 -0.70 -15.50 -2.41
N GLY A 77 -0.19 -15.47 -1.17
CA GLY A 77 -0.19 -14.26 -0.36
C GLY A 77 0.57 -13.11 -1.01
N PHE A 78 1.75 -13.41 -1.57
CA PHE A 78 2.56 -12.45 -2.33
C PHE A 78 1.81 -11.86 -3.53
N LEU A 79 1.21 -12.70 -4.37
CA LEU A 79 0.49 -12.26 -5.57
C LEU A 79 -0.72 -11.41 -5.22
N MET A 80 -1.54 -11.85 -4.24
CA MET A 80 -2.68 -11.07 -3.77
C MET A 80 -2.26 -9.69 -3.27
N LEU A 81 -1.20 -9.64 -2.47
CA LEU A 81 -0.69 -8.39 -1.91
C LEU A 81 -0.13 -7.46 -2.99
N ILE A 82 0.60 -7.98 -3.98
CA ILE A 82 1.12 -7.16 -5.09
C ILE A 82 -0.03 -6.61 -5.93
N VAL A 83 -1.02 -7.44 -6.29
CA VAL A 83 -2.18 -6.99 -7.06
C VAL A 83 -2.94 -5.90 -6.31
N ALA A 84 -3.22 -6.10 -5.02
CA ALA A 84 -3.89 -5.11 -4.19
C ALA A 84 -3.12 -3.78 -4.14
N ARG A 85 -1.80 -3.82 -3.89
CA ARG A 85 -0.97 -2.60 -3.85
C ARG A 85 -0.89 -1.89 -5.20
N LEU A 86 -0.87 -2.61 -6.31
CA LEU A 86 -0.91 -2.00 -7.64
C LEU A 86 -2.25 -1.30 -7.90
N LEU A 87 -3.38 -1.91 -7.50
CA LEU A 87 -4.70 -1.29 -7.59
C LEU A 87 -4.77 -0.02 -6.74
N PHE A 88 -4.30 -0.08 -5.49
CA PHE A 88 -4.22 1.10 -4.63
C PHE A 88 -3.26 2.16 -5.20
N THR A 89 -2.16 1.77 -5.82
CA THR A 89 -1.24 2.72 -6.47
C THR A 89 -1.96 3.50 -7.56
N GLY A 90 -2.76 2.83 -8.40
CA GLY A 90 -3.56 3.50 -9.44
C GLY A 90 -4.60 4.46 -8.87
N LEU A 91 -5.30 4.04 -7.81
CA LEU A 91 -6.29 4.86 -7.13
C LEU A 91 -5.66 6.09 -6.46
N THR A 92 -4.59 5.89 -5.69
CA THR A 92 -3.85 6.98 -5.03
C THR A 92 -3.20 7.91 -6.06
N PHE A 93 -2.73 7.41 -7.20
CA PHE A 93 -2.26 8.25 -8.30
C PHE A 93 -3.39 9.14 -8.84
N PHE A 94 -4.57 8.56 -9.10
CA PHE A 94 -5.74 9.33 -9.52
C PHE A 94 -6.09 10.41 -8.49
N GLU A 95 -6.14 10.07 -7.21
CA GLU A 95 -6.39 11.03 -6.15
C GLU A 95 -5.34 12.14 -6.10
N THR A 96 -4.06 11.79 -6.13
CA THR A 96 -2.96 12.75 -6.00
C THR A 96 -2.98 13.80 -7.11
N PHE A 97 -3.26 13.39 -8.35
CA PHE A 97 -3.07 14.25 -9.52
C PHE A 97 -4.37 14.79 -10.13
N PHE A 98 -5.49 14.06 -10.04
CA PHE A 98 -6.73 14.44 -10.72
C PHE A 98 -7.74 15.07 -9.78
N ILE A 99 -7.85 14.61 -8.53
CA ILE A 99 -8.88 15.12 -7.60
C ILE A 99 -8.73 16.63 -7.33
N PRO A 100 -7.53 17.21 -7.11
CA PRO A 100 -7.40 18.67 -6.94
C PRO A 100 -7.88 19.48 -8.17
N VAL A 101 -7.62 18.97 -9.37
CA VAL A 101 -8.07 19.62 -10.62
C VAL A 101 -9.59 19.50 -10.75
N LEU A 102 -10.13 18.29 -10.52
CA LEU A 102 -11.58 18.02 -10.58
C LEU A 102 -12.36 18.78 -9.50
N ALA A 103 -11.75 19.09 -8.36
CA ALA A 103 -12.37 19.94 -7.33
C ALA A 103 -12.64 21.36 -7.84
N THR A 104 -11.85 21.85 -8.80
CA THR A 104 -12.04 23.16 -9.42
C THR A 104 -12.93 23.08 -10.67
N GLU A 105 -12.67 22.10 -11.54
CA GLU A 105 -13.33 21.98 -12.85
C GLU A 105 -14.70 21.28 -12.79
N ALA A 106 -14.90 20.38 -11.83
CA ALA A 106 -16.11 19.56 -11.68
C ALA A 106 -16.52 19.37 -10.20
N PRO A 107 -16.82 20.46 -9.46
CA PRO A 107 -17.10 20.40 -8.02
C PRO A 107 -18.32 19.53 -7.68
N GLN A 108 -19.32 19.44 -8.56
CA GLN A 108 -20.48 18.56 -8.38
C GLN A 108 -20.09 17.08 -8.41
N PHE A 109 -19.17 16.69 -9.31
CA PHE A 109 -18.66 15.32 -9.37
C PHE A 109 -17.90 14.96 -8.09
N ILE A 110 -17.05 15.87 -7.59
CA ILE A 110 -16.36 15.67 -6.31
C ILE A 110 -17.36 15.59 -5.16
N GLY A 111 -18.37 16.47 -5.11
CA GLY A 111 -19.45 16.39 -4.12
C GLY A 111 -20.13 15.02 -4.08
N GLY A 112 -20.53 14.50 -5.25
CA GLY A 112 -21.14 13.17 -5.38
C GLY A 112 -20.21 12.03 -4.99
N LEU A 113 -18.91 12.14 -5.31
CA LEU A 113 -17.89 11.17 -4.90
C LEU A 113 -17.79 11.05 -3.38
N PHE A 114 -17.77 12.16 -2.65
CA PHE A 114 -17.70 12.15 -1.17
C PHE A 114 -19.05 11.82 -0.52
N ALA A 115 -20.16 12.08 -1.19
CA ALA A 115 -21.49 11.65 -0.76
C ALA A 115 -21.74 10.15 -0.98
N GLY A 116 -20.84 9.44 -1.66
CA GLY A 116 -20.97 8.01 -1.94
C GLY A 116 -21.95 7.69 -3.08
N GLU A 117 -22.18 8.64 -3.99
CA GLU A 117 -23.05 8.44 -5.16
C GLU A 117 -22.46 7.47 -6.20
N TYR A 118 -21.14 7.26 -6.16
CA TYR A 118 -20.41 6.37 -7.06
C TYR A 118 -19.83 5.18 -6.30
N GLU A 119 -20.14 3.97 -6.75
CA GLU A 119 -19.58 2.75 -6.19
C GLU A 119 -18.29 2.36 -6.93
N PHE A 120 -17.24 2.07 -6.16
CA PHE A 120 -15.98 1.53 -6.70
C PHE A 120 -15.69 0.15 -6.09
N PRO A 121 -16.34 -0.93 -6.57
CA PRO A 121 -16.15 -2.28 -6.03
C PRO A 121 -14.68 -2.73 -6.00
N VAL A 122 -13.87 -2.22 -6.92
CA VAL A 122 -12.42 -2.47 -6.99
C VAL A 122 -11.70 -2.09 -5.69
N VAL A 123 -12.17 -1.08 -4.96
CA VAL A 123 -11.60 -0.66 -3.67
C VAL A 123 -11.81 -1.74 -2.61
N GLY A 124 -13.03 -2.27 -2.50
CA GLY A 124 -13.35 -3.34 -1.56
C GLY A 124 -12.60 -4.64 -1.90
N VAL A 125 -12.51 -4.99 -3.19
CA VAL A 125 -11.74 -6.16 -3.64
C VAL A 125 -10.25 -5.98 -3.36
N ALA A 126 -9.68 -4.81 -3.63
CA ALA A 126 -8.28 -4.52 -3.33
C ALA A 126 -8.00 -4.57 -1.82
N GLY A 127 -8.87 -3.98 -0.99
CA GLY A 127 -8.75 -4.01 0.47
C GLY A 127 -8.79 -5.44 1.03
N LEU A 128 -9.75 -6.26 0.57
CA LEU A 128 -9.81 -7.67 0.96
C LEU A 128 -8.58 -8.45 0.50
N ALA A 129 -8.12 -8.22 -0.74
CA ALA A 129 -6.92 -8.86 -1.27
C ALA A 129 -5.65 -8.44 -0.51
N GLU A 130 -5.55 -7.19 -0.06
CA GLU A 130 -4.45 -6.70 0.77
C GLU A 130 -4.46 -7.37 2.15
N ILE A 131 -5.62 -7.43 2.81
CA ILE A 131 -5.74 -8.04 4.14
C ILE A 131 -5.42 -9.53 4.07
N ILE A 132 -6.10 -10.26 3.20
CA ILE A 132 -5.93 -11.71 3.06
C ILE A 132 -4.52 -12.01 2.55
N GLY A 133 -4.09 -11.33 1.48
CA GLY A 133 -2.77 -11.51 0.89
C GLY A 133 -1.64 -11.22 1.87
N GLY A 134 -1.74 -10.11 2.60
CA GLY A 134 -0.80 -9.72 3.65
C GLY A 134 -0.75 -10.76 4.78
N LEU A 135 -1.89 -11.23 5.27
CA LEU A 135 -1.93 -12.26 6.32
C LEU A 135 -1.27 -13.56 5.86
N LEU A 136 -1.65 -14.07 4.68
CA LEU A 136 -1.08 -15.28 4.11
C LEU A 136 0.43 -15.14 3.89
N PHE A 137 0.87 -13.99 3.36
CA PHE A 137 2.28 -13.70 3.13
C PHE A 137 3.07 -13.58 4.44
N GLY A 138 2.54 -12.89 5.44
CA GLY A 138 3.14 -12.78 6.77
C GLY A 138 3.29 -14.14 7.47
N ILE A 139 2.25 -14.98 7.41
CA ILE A 139 2.30 -16.35 7.94
C ILE A 139 3.37 -17.16 7.19
N ALA A 140 3.46 -17.02 5.87
CA ALA A 140 4.49 -17.68 5.08
C ALA A 140 5.90 -17.22 5.45
N ILE A 141 6.12 -15.93 5.76
CA ILE A 141 7.40 -15.42 6.27
C ILE A 141 7.77 -16.12 7.60
N ILE A 142 6.81 -16.24 8.53
CA ILE A 142 7.05 -16.92 9.82
C ILE A 142 7.39 -18.40 9.62
N ARG A 143 6.67 -19.08 8.71
CA ARG A 143 6.87 -20.51 8.41
C ARG A 143 8.19 -20.78 7.70
N ALA A 144 8.60 -19.92 6.78
CA ALA A 144 9.85 -20.05 6.04
C ALA A 144 11.09 -19.93 6.94
N GLY A 145 11.01 -19.19 8.05
CA GLY A 145 12.10 -19.07 9.03
C GLY A 145 13.37 -18.36 8.54
N ILE A 146 13.37 -17.81 7.33
CA ILE A 146 14.51 -17.11 6.72
C ILE A 146 14.65 -15.67 7.20
N LEU A 147 13.52 -15.03 7.50
CA LEU A 147 13.46 -13.65 7.99
C LEU A 147 13.15 -13.60 9.50
N PRO A 148 13.53 -12.52 10.20
CA PRO A 148 13.22 -12.37 11.62
C PRO A 148 11.71 -12.43 11.87
N ARG A 149 11.29 -13.27 12.82
CA ARG A 149 9.87 -13.43 13.19
C ARG A 149 9.20 -12.12 13.58
N TRP A 150 9.93 -11.26 14.30
CA TRP A 150 9.44 -9.94 14.68
C TRP A 150 9.14 -9.03 13.47
N ALA A 151 9.92 -9.12 12.40
CA ALA A 151 9.63 -8.36 11.18
C ALA A 151 8.33 -8.84 10.51
N ALA A 152 8.06 -10.14 10.55
CA ALA A 152 6.82 -10.71 10.04
C ALA A 152 5.59 -10.33 10.90
N ILE A 153 5.75 -10.31 12.23
CA ILE A 153 4.70 -9.86 13.16
C ILE A 153 4.40 -8.38 12.93
N LEU A 154 5.43 -7.53 12.85
CA LEU A 154 5.26 -6.11 12.56
C LEU A 154 4.60 -5.89 11.20
N PHE A 155 4.99 -6.68 10.19
CA PHE A 155 4.36 -6.65 8.87
C PHE A 155 2.87 -6.99 8.96
N ILE A 156 2.49 -8.05 9.69
CA ILE A 156 1.09 -8.45 9.88
C ILE A 156 0.28 -7.39 10.63
N ILE A 157 0.81 -6.86 11.73
CA ILE A 157 0.13 -5.82 12.53
C ILE A 157 -0.01 -4.53 11.72
N GLY A 158 0.98 -4.23 10.87
CA GLY A 158 0.95 -3.09 9.96
C GLY A 158 0.02 -3.26 8.76
N ILE A 159 -0.66 -4.40 8.61
CA ILE A 159 -1.75 -4.56 7.64
C ILE A 159 -2.93 -3.73 8.15
N VAL A 160 -2.91 -2.47 7.76
CA VAL A 160 -4.07 -1.59 7.83
C VAL A 160 -4.73 -1.71 6.45
N PRO A 161 -6.05 -1.90 6.34
CA PRO A 161 -6.72 -1.74 5.06
C PRO A 161 -6.27 -0.42 4.45
N GLY A 162 -5.79 -0.44 3.21
CA GLY A 162 -5.60 0.78 2.44
C GLY A 162 -6.93 1.50 2.33
N ARG A 163 -7.18 2.41 3.29
CA ARG A 163 -8.38 3.24 3.49
C ARG A 163 -9.47 2.57 4.33
#